data_AF-A0A9Q8PJK2-F1
#
_entry.id   AF-A0A9Q8PJK2-F1
#
_cell.length_a   1.000
_cell.length_b   1.000
_cell.length_c   1.000
_cell.angle_alpha   90.00
_cell.angle_beta   90.00
_cell.angle_gamma   90.00
#
_symmetry.space_group_name_H-M   'P 1'
#
loop_
_entity.id
_entity.type
_entity.pdbx_description
1 polymer ?
#
loop_
_entity_poly.entity_id
_entity_poly.type
_entity_poly.pdbx_seq_one_letter_code
_entity_poly.pdbx_strand_id
1 'polypeptide(L)'
;MASTTLKHIWEDEHLWSTVVFGDSLAFFSLCVFAVYEGLEDVVMEWARVEASARYLARTNETYAPEVWRGSIVRSMVTAANVCSTDNSADRALSMFFKVVQWRVAGRQQRPSGTAARISLFAAAVELMNALSSGRYHNTGPQLYSTFQGLCNKSHIRPRSDFNGSWELSIARLALYHPTNPDPDPTIELMRDLLARHGSGFDPVPHMRDPYKRSLQRCHELLRSQKREQDSEWITQVDKDVFGSSLDISTNVSSNGGPHRV
;
A
#
# COMPACT_ATOMS: atom_id res chain seq x y z
N MET A 1 -17.32 -25.73 -7.75
CA MET A 1 -16.36 -26.10 -8.82
C MET A 1 -15.07 -25.28 -8.70
N ALA A 2 -15.14 -23.94 -8.74
CA ALA A 2 -13.98 -23.04 -8.58
C ALA A 2 -13.09 -23.34 -7.36
N SER A 3 -13.69 -23.44 -6.16
CA SER A 3 -12.97 -23.80 -4.93
C SER A 3 -12.26 -25.17 -5.03
N THR A 4 -12.90 -26.15 -5.67
CA THR A 4 -12.33 -27.48 -5.89
C THR A 4 -11.11 -27.43 -6.80
N THR A 5 -11.19 -26.66 -7.90
CA THR A 5 -10.06 -26.47 -8.81
C THR A 5 -8.89 -25.76 -8.14
N LEU A 6 -9.16 -24.71 -7.36
CA LEU A 6 -8.12 -24.02 -6.58
C LEU A 6 -7.45 -24.96 -5.57
N LYS A 7 -8.24 -25.79 -4.88
CA LYS A 7 -7.71 -26.82 -3.98
C LYS A 7 -6.88 -27.88 -4.72
N HIS A 8 -7.27 -28.26 -5.92
CA HIS A 8 -6.51 -29.24 -6.70
C HIS A 8 -5.17 -28.69 -7.19
N ILE A 9 -5.14 -27.45 -7.73
CA ILE A 9 -3.89 -26.76 -8.05
C ILE A 9 -2.99 -26.69 -6.81
N TRP A 10 -3.62 -26.52 -5.65
CA TRP A 10 -2.96 -26.35 -4.38
C TRP A 10 -2.35 -27.64 -3.79
N GLU A 11 -3.00 -28.78 -3.96
CA GLU A 11 -2.50 -30.07 -3.46
C GLU A 11 -1.24 -30.57 -4.21
N ASP A 12 -0.96 -30.03 -5.40
CA ASP A 12 0.20 -30.38 -6.21
C ASP A 12 1.30 -29.30 -6.13
N GLU A 13 2.42 -29.64 -5.48
CA GLU A 13 3.58 -28.74 -5.32
C GLU A 13 4.17 -28.25 -6.65
N HIS A 14 4.08 -29.05 -7.71
CA HIS A 14 4.56 -28.66 -9.03
C HIS A 14 3.64 -27.65 -9.69
N LEU A 15 2.32 -27.82 -9.57
CA LEU A 15 1.34 -26.91 -10.16
C LEU A 15 1.36 -25.53 -9.48
N TRP A 16 1.22 -25.47 -8.15
CA TRP A 16 1.16 -24.16 -7.48
C TRP A 16 2.49 -23.41 -7.60
N SER A 17 3.64 -24.10 -7.53
CA SER A 17 4.94 -23.43 -7.73
C SER A 17 5.07 -22.90 -9.16
N THR A 18 4.66 -23.66 -10.16
CA THR A 18 4.70 -23.19 -11.56
C THR A 18 3.85 -21.93 -11.75
N VAL A 19 2.67 -21.87 -11.13
CA VAL A 19 1.82 -20.67 -11.18
C VAL A 19 2.45 -19.51 -10.42
N VAL A 20 2.85 -19.70 -9.16
CA VAL A 20 3.36 -18.62 -8.29
C VAL A 20 4.68 -18.03 -8.80
N PHE A 21 5.55 -18.86 -9.38
CA PHE A 21 6.91 -18.44 -9.77
C PHE A 21 7.11 -18.30 -11.28
N GLY A 22 6.42 -19.13 -12.08
CA GLY A 22 6.61 -19.19 -13.53
C GLY A 22 5.76 -18.18 -14.30
N ASP A 23 4.62 -17.76 -13.73
CA ASP A 23 3.69 -16.84 -14.41
C ASP A 23 2.99 -15.89 -13.43
N SER A 24 3.62 -14.73 -13.20
CA SER A 24 3.09 -13.71 -12.30
C SER A 24 1.74 -13.14 -12.75
N LEU A 25 1.45 -13.14 -14.06
CA LEU A 25 0.19 -12.64 -14.60
C LEU A 25 -0.94 -13.66 -14.38
N ALA A 26 -0.69 -14.94 -14.64
CA ALA A 26 -1.64 -16.01 -14.33
C ALA A 26 -1.92 -16.07 -12.83
N PHE A 27 -0.88 -15.95 -12.00
CA PHE A 27 -1.04 -15.91 -10.55
C PHE A 27 -1.89 -14.72 -10.10
N PHE A 28 -1.61 -13.51 -10.59
CA PHE A 28 -2.43 -12.35 -10.26
C PHE A 28 -3.88 -12.49 -10.75
N SER A 29 -4.09 -13.04 -11.95
CA SER A 29 -5.43 -13.29 -12.49
C SER A 29 -6.21 -14.28 -11.62
N LEU A 30 -5.53 -15.29 -11.07
CA LEU A 30 -6.11 -16.23 -10.11
C LEU A 30 -6.47 -15.54 -8.79
N CYS A 31 -5.65 -14.60 -8.30
CA CYS A 31 -6.01 -13.77 -7.14
C CYS A 31 -7.25 -12.91 -7.41
N VAL A 32 -7.34 -12.27 -8.58
CA VAL A 32 -8.52 -11.48 -9.00
C VAL A 32 -9.77 -12.35 -9.04
N PHE A 33 -9.67 -13.53 -9.66
CA PHE A 33 -10.77 -14.50 -9.70
C PHE A 33 -11.19 -14.94 -8.29
N ALA A 34 -10.23 -15.27 -7.42
CA ALA A 34 -10.53 -15.69 -6.05
C ALA A 34 -11.24 -14.58 -5.25
N VAL A 35 -10.80 -13.33 -5.39
CA VAL A 35 -11.48 -12.17 -4.78
C VAL A 35 -12.90 -12.01 -5.34
N TYR A 36 -13.06 -12.09 -6.66
CA TYR A 36 -14.37 -11.95 -7.29
C TYR A 36 -15.37 -13.02 -6.79
N GLU A 37 -14.91 -14.27 -6.64
CA GLU A 37 -15.72 -15.42 -6.22
C GLU A 37 -15.89 -15.57 -4.70
N GLY A 38 -15.28 -14.70 -3.88
CA GLY A 38 -15.33 -14.82 -2.41
C GLY A 38 -14.50 -15.99 -1.86
N LEU A 39 -13.40 -16.34 -2.55
CA LEU A 39 -12.50 -17.45 -2.24
C LEU A 39 -11.14 -16.98 -1.72
N GLU A 40 -11.05 -15.76 -1.19
CA GLU A 40 -9.77 -15.16 -0.76
C GLU A 40 -9.08 -16.00 0.29
N ASP A 41 -9.85 -16.55 1.23
CA ASP A 41 -9.34 -17.38 2.29
C ASP A 41 -8.61 -18.60 1.72
N VAL A 42 -9.12 -19.20 0.64
CA VAL A 42 -8.49 -20.37 0.00
C VAL A 42 -7.10 -20.02 -0.52
N VAL A 43 -6.93 -18.86 -1.17
CA VAL A 43 -5.63 -18.43 -1.72
C VAL A 43 -4.72 -17.88 -0.62
N MET A 44 -5.25 -17.19 0.38
CA MET A 44 -4.48 -16.65 1.49
C MET A 44 -3.87 -17.74 2.37
N GLU A 45 -4.54 -18.89 2.49
CA GLU A 45 -3.98 -20.09 3.14
C GLU A 45 -2.66 -20.55 2.50
N TRP A 46 -2.45 -20.30 1.21
CA TRP A 46 -1.24 -20.69 0.49
C TRP A 46 0.01 -20.00 1.07
N ALA A 47 -0.15 -18.80 1.62
CA ALA A 47 0.94 -18.08 2.28
C ALA A 47 1.44 -18.77 3.56
N ARG A 48 0.72 -19.76 4.11
CA ARG A 48 1.08 -20.45 5.36
C ARG A 48 1.77 -21.80 5.16
N VAL A 49 1.88 -22.25 3.92
CA VAL A 49 2.25 -23.65 3.64
C VAL A 49 3.73 -23.87 3.66
N GLU A 50 4.13 -25.02 4.18
CA GLU A 50 5.51 -25.49 4.21
C GLU A 50 5.87 -26.09 2.86
N ALA A 51 6.86 -25.50 2.19
CA ALA A 51 7.43 -26.07 0.99
C ALA A 51 8.34 -27.25 1.37
N SER A 52 8.42 -28.28 0.52
CA SER A 52 9.20 -29.48 0.81
C SER A 52 10.71 -29.17 0.91
N ALA A 53 11.46 -30.00 1.63
CA ALA A 53 12.93 -29.84 1.72
C ALA A 53 13.61 -29.88 0.33
N ARG A 54 13.06 -30.69 -0.58
CA ARG A 54 13.49 -30.76 -1.99
C ARG A 54 13.28 -29.44 -2.72
N TYR A 55 12.20 -28.73 -2.39
CA TYR A 55 11.88 -27.42 -2.93
C TYR A 55 12.81 -26.33 -2.39
N LEU A 56 13.01 -26.31 -1.06
CA LEU A 56 13.90 -25.37 -0.39
C LEU A 56 15.37 -25.53 -0.82
N ALA A 57 15.79 -26.72 -1.23
CA ALA A 57 17.14 -26.97 -1.75
C ALA A 57 17.39 -26.37 -3.15
N ARG A 58 16.33 -25.99 -3.89
CA ARG A 58 16.43 -25.42 -5.25
C ARG A 58 16.45 -23.88 -5.28
N THR A 59 16.44 -23.21 -4.12
CA THR A 59 16.05 -21.78 -4.08
C THR A 59 17.22 -20.81 -4.30
N ASN A 60 17.20 -20.10 -5.42
CA ASN A 60 17.77 -18.74 -5.53
C ASN A 60 16.91 -17.74 -4.72
N GLU A 61 17.37 -16.49 -4.53
CA GLU A 61 16.67 -15.46 -3.71
C GLU A 61 15.16 -15.31 -4.00
N THR A 62 14.73 -15.47 -5.25
CA THR A 62 13.32 -15.41 -5.69
C THR A 62 12.41 -16.44 -5.02
N TYR A 63 12.95 -17.59 -4.63
CA TYR A 63 12.20 -18.68 -4.01
C TYR A 63 12.30 -18.68 -2.48
N ALA A 64 12.98 -17.69 -1.91
CA ALA A 64 13.08 -17.55 -0.46
C ALA A 64 11.68 -17.52 0.16
N PRO A 65 11.45 -18.28 1.25
CA PRO A 65 10.16 -18.37 1.93
C PRO A 65 9.44 -17.04 2.18
N GLU A 66 10.20 -15.99 2.47
CA GLU A 66 9.69 -14.65 2.80
C GLU A 66 9.16 -13.90 1.57
N VAL A 67 9.79 -14.14 0.41
CA VAL A 67 9.53 -13.41 -0.84
C VAL A 67 8.22 -13.86 -1.44
N TRP A 68 8.06 -15.15 -1.73
CA TRP A 68 6.87 -15.64 -2.42
C TRP A 68 5.61 -15.59 -1.57
N ARG A 69 5.73 -15.82 -0.26
CA ARG A 69 4.60 -15.63 0.67
C ARG A 69 4.19 -14.17 0.70
N GLY A 70 5.15 -13.25 0.73
CA GLY A 70 4.89 -11.82 0.60
C GLY A 70 4.21 -11.47 -0.73
N SER A 71 4.62 -12.10 -1.83
CA SER A 71 3.99 -11.93 -3.15
C SER A 71 2.53 -12.37 -3.17
N ILE A 72 2.17 -13.48 -2.51
CA ILE A 72 0.76 -13.90 -2.38
C ILE A 72 -0.05 -12.82 -1.70
N VAL A 73 0.43 -12.32 -0.55
CA VAL A 73 -0.27 -11.28 0.22
C VAL A 73 -0.41 -10.00 -0.59
N ARG A 74 0.66 -9.57 -1.28
CA ARG A 74 0.65 -8.42 -2.18
C ARG A 74 -0.40 -8.59 -3.28
N SER A 75 -0.37 -9.71 -4.01
CA SER A 75 -1.30 -9.97 -5.11
C SER A 75 -2.76 -10.00 -4.65
N MET A 76 -3.05 -10.59 -3.50
CA MET A 76 -4.41 -10.63 -2.94
C MET A 76 -4.92 -9.24 -2.53
N VAL A 77 -4.06 -8.44 -1.88
CA VAL A 77 -4.36 -7.04 -1.54
C VAL A 77 -4.61 -6.21 -2.80
N THR A 78 -3.75 -6.32 -3.80
CA THR A 78 -3.92 -5.62 -5.09
C THR A 78 -5.20 -6.08 -5.79
N ALA A 79 -5.49 -7.38 -5.80
CA ALA A 79 -6.71 -7.93 -6.39
C ALA A 79 -7.99 -7.39 -5.72
N ALA A 80 -8.03 -7.29 -4.39
CA ALA A 80 -9.17 -6.68 -3.69
C ALA A 80 -9.38 -5.21 -4.04
N ASN A 81 -8.30 -4.43 -4.14
CA ASN A 81 -8.37 -3.04 -4.57
C ASN A 81 -8.90 -2.93 -6.01
N VAL A 82 -8.44 -3.80 -6.93
CA VAL A 82 -8.92 -3.82 -8.32
C VAL A 82 -10.40 -4.21 -8.40
N CYS A 83 -10.85 -5.15 -7.58
CA CYS A 83 -12.24 -5.61 -7.55
C CYS A 83 -13.20 -4.71 -6.74
N SER A 84 -12.69 -3.69 -6.05
CA SER A 84 -13.55 -2.74 -5.32
C SER A 84 -14.32 -1.87 -6.31
N THR A 85 -15.65 -1.95 -6.20
CA THR A 85 -16.60 -1.12 -6.96
C THR A 85 -17.16 0.04 -6.15
N ASP A 86 -16.99 0.00 -4.83
CA ASP A 86 -17.50 0.97 -3.85
C ASP A 86 -16.48 2.05 -3.47
N ASN A 87 -15.29 2.04 -4.10
CA ASN A 87 -14.19 2.94 -3.74
C ASN A 87 -13.78 2.81 -2.26
N SER A 88 -13.81 1.60 -1.71
CA SER A 88 -13.33 1.27 -0.37
C SER A 88 -12.17 0.29 -0.42
N ALA A 89 -11.12 0.55 0.36
CA ALA A 89 -10.00 -0.37 0.54
C ALA A 89 -10.22 -1.35 1.71
N ASP A 90 -11.40 -1.38 2.32
CA ASP A 90 -11.68 -2.16 3.54
C ASP A 90 -11.37 -3.65 3.36
N ARG A 91 -11.80 -4.24 2.23
CA ARG A 91 -11.55 -5.67 1.93
C ARG A 91 -10.05 -5.97 1.86
N ALA A 92 -9.27 -5.10 1.21
CA ALA A 92 -7.83 -5.25 1.11
C ALA A 92 -7.13 -5.08 2.47
N LEU A 93 -7.58 -4.10 3.27
CA LEU A 93 -7.11 -3.88 4.65
C LEU A 93 -7.42 -5.06 5.56
N SER A 94 -8.62 -5.62 5.51
CA SER A 94 -9.02 -6.80 6.29
C SER A 94 -8.13 -8.00 5.97
N MET A 95 -7.84 -8.26 4.69
CA MET A 95 -6.92 -9.33 4.30
C MET A 95 -5.49 -9.08 4.82
N PHE A 96 -4.99 -7.84 4.71
CA PHE A 96 -3.68 -7.48 5.24
C PHE A 96 -3.61 -7.69 6.76
N PHE A 97 -4.60 -7.23 7.51
CA PHE A 97 -4.67 -7.41 8.96
C PHE A 97 -4.78 -8.88 9.37
N LYS A 98 -5.46 -9.71 8.60
CA LYS A 98 -5.50 -11.17 8.83
C LYS A 98 -4.09 -11.77 8.82
N VAL A 99 -3.25 -11.38 7.87
CA VAL A 99 -1.85 -11.86 7.81
C VAL A 99 -0.99 -11.26 8.91
N VAL A 100 -1.21 -9.99 9.27
CA VAL A 100 -0.56 -9.38 10.45
C VAL A 100 -0.82 -10.24 11.69
N GLN A 101 -2.07 -10.64 11.93
CA GLN A 101 -2.44 -11.51 13.04
C GLN A 101 -1.76 -12.88 12.96
N TRP A 102 -1.74 -13.52 11.78
CA TRP A 102 -1.01 -14.78 11.58
C TRP A 102 0.47 -14.67 11.89
N ARG A 103 1.12 -13.58 11.47
CA ARG A 103 2.55 -13.34 11.73
C ARG A 103 2.82 -13.12 13.22
N VAL A 104 1.96 -12.38 13.92
CA VAL A 104 2.07 -12.15 15.36
C VAL A 104 1.87 -13.46 16.13
N ALA A 105 0.80 -14.20 15.85
CA ALA A 105 0.53 -15.49 16.47
C ALA A 105 1.64 -16.51 16.18
N GLY A 106 2.11 -16.57 14.93
CA GLY A 106 3.21 -17.44 14.51
C GLY A 106 4.51 -17.12 15.25
N ARG A 107 4.85 -15.85 15.45
CA ARG A 107 6.02 -15.44 16.24
C ARG A 107 5.94 -15.84 17.70
N GLN A 108 4.75 -15.81 18.30
CA GLN A 108 4.53 -16.22 19.69
C GLN A 108 4.69 -17.74 19.86
N GLN A 109 4.24 -18.53 18.89
CA GLN A 109 4.34 -19.99 18.95
C GLN A 109 5.73 -20.51 18.56
N ARG A 110 6.27 -20.01 17.44
CA ARG A 110 7.57 -20.42 16.90
C ARG A 110 8.15 -19.31 16.01
N PRO A 111 9.15 -18.54 16.47
CA PRO A 111 9.73 -17.42 15.72
C PRO A 111 10.27 -17.80 14.32
N SER A 112 10.67 -19.06 14.13
CA SER A 112 11.11 -19.62 12.84
C SER A 112 10.01 -20.27 12.01
N GLY A 113 8.77 -20.27 12.51
CA GLY A 113 7.61 -20.86 11.84
C GLY A 113 7.22 -20.13 10.57
N THR A 114 6.55 -20.84 9.67
CA THR A 114 6.20 -20.39 8.33
C THR A 114 5.42 -19.08 8.31
N ALA A 115 4.44 -18.92 9.20
CA ALA A 115 3.65 -17.69 9.32
C ALA A 115 4.47 -16.49 9.83
N ALA A 116 5.51 -16.70 10.64
CA ALA A 116 6.35 -15.64 11.16
C ALA A 116 7.25 -14.99 10.09
N ARG A 117 7.51 -15.72 8.99
CA ARG A 117 8.39 -15.34 7.88
C ARG A 117 7.70 -14.61 6.74
N ILE A 118 6.39 -14.37 6.80
CA ILE A 118 5.67 -13.64 5.74
C ILE A 118 6.13 -12.17 5.74
N SER A 119 6.70 -11.71 4.62
CA SER A 119 7.03 -10.30 4.41
C SER A 119 5.77 -9.51 4.10
N LEU A 120 5.50 -8.45 4.88
CA LEU A 120 4.34 -7.58 4.71
C LEU A 120 4.66 -6.28 3.95
N PHE A 121 5.94 -6.01 3.69
CA PHE A 121 6.39 -4.71 3.18
C PHE A 121 5.76 -4.37 1.83
N ALA A 122 5.85 -5.26 0.85
CA ALA A 122 5.32 -5.01 -0.49
C ALA A 122 3.80 -4.79 -0.49
N ALA A 123 3.05 -5.59 0.29
CA ALA A 123 1.61 -5.42 0.43
C ALA A 123 1.25 -4.09 1.12
N ALA A 124 2.05 -3.65 2.10
CA ALA A 124 1.86 -2.35 2.74
C ALA A 124 2.12 -1.19 1.78
N VAL A 125 3.15 -1.27 0.92
CA VAL A 125 3.40 -0.26 -0.12
C VAL A 125 2.23 -0.16 -1.10
N GLU A 126 1.65 -1.29 -1.54
CA GLU A 126 0.45 -1.29 -2.40
C GLU A 126 -0.74 -0.59 -1.72
N LEU A 127 -0.98 -0.89 -0.44
CA LEU A 127 -2.04 -0.23 0.34
C LEU A 127 -1.78 1.26 0.53
N MET A 128 -0.54 1.66 0.85
CA MET A 128 -0.16 3.07 0.96
C MET A 128 -0.45 3.84 -0.33
N ASN A 129 -0.06 3.26 -1.47
CA ASN A 129 -0.30 3.86 -2.78
C ASN A 129 -1.79 3.94 -3.11
N ALA A 130 -2.55 2.88 -2.82
CA ALA A 130 -3.99 2.86 -3.02
C ALA A 130 -4.67 3.94 -2.15
N LEU A 131 -4.47 3.91 -0.83
CA LEU A 131 -5.10 4.85 0.11
C LEU A 131 -4.71 6.30 -0.18
N SER A 132 -3.47 6.56 -0.59
CA SER A 132 -2.97 7.90 -0.90
C SER A 132 -3.22 8.34 -2.36
N SER A 133 -4.05 7.61 -3.11
CA SER A 133 -4.42 7.95 -4.50
C SER A 133 -5.63 8.88 -4.59
N GLY A 134 -6.37 9.07 -3.49
CA GLY A 134 -7.66 9.75 -3.49
C GLY A 134 -8.83 8.91 -4.02
N ARG A 135 -8.58 7.73 -4.62
CA ARG A 135 -9.64 6.86 -5.15
C ARG A 135 -10.49 6.27 -4.04
N TYR A 136 -9.87 5.75 -2.97
CA TYR A 136 -10.56 4.93 -1.96
C TYR A 136 -11.13 5.74 -0.79
N HIS A 137 -11.87 6.81 -1.10
CA HIS A 137 -12.41 7.76 -0.12
C HIS A 137 -13.50 7.18 0.80
N ASN A 138 -14.11 6.03 0.44
CA ASN A 138 -15.12 5.35 1.25
C ASN A 138 -14.52 4.32 2.24
N THR A 139 -13.19 4.25 2.33
CA THR A 139 -12.50 3.36 3.29
C THR A 139 -12.88 3.74 4.72
N GLY A 140 -13.21 2.75 5.55
CA GLY A 140 -13.58 2.95 6.94
C GLY A 140 -12.47 3.66 7.74
N PRO A 141 -12.76 4.78 8.43
CA PRO A 141 -11.73 5.59 9.10
C PRO A 141 -10.96 4.79 10.15
N GLN A 142 -11.62 3.89 10.88
CA GLN A 142 -10.97 3.07 11.90
C GLN A 142 -9.95 2.08 11.30
N LEU A 143 -10.28 1.46 10.17
CA LEU A 143 -9.38 0.55 9.46
C LEU A 143 -8.19 1.33 8.89
N TYR A 144 -8.46 2.50 8.32
CA TYR A 144 -7.43 3.42 7.84
C TYR A 144 -6.45 3.82 8.96
N SER A 145 -6.96 4.34 10.09
CA SER A 145 -6.13 4.75 11.23
C SER A 145 -5.31 3.58 11.78
N THR A 146 -5.90 2.38 11.84
CA THR A 146 -5.21 1.17 12.28
C THR A 146 -4.03 0.84 11.36
N PHE A 147 -4.24 0.91 10.05
CA PHE A 147 -3.19 0.66 9.06
C PHE A 147 -2.08 1.73 9.13
N GLN A 148 -2.44 3.00 9.17
CA GLN A 148 -1.49 4.10 9.32
C GLN A 148 -0.63 3.93 10.59
N GLY A 149 -1.27 3.58 11.71
CA GLY A 149 -0.59 3.29 12.98
C GLY A 149 0.37 2.09 12.90
N LEU A 150 0.07 1.07 12.10
CA LEU A 150 1.01 -0.04 11.85
C LEU A 150 2.20 0.38 10.99
N CYS A 151 1.99 1.25 10.00
CA CYS A 151 3.04 1.74 9.11
C CYS A 151 4.05 2.64 9.83
N ASN A 152 3.57 3.43 10.80
CA ASN A 152 4.41 4.25 11.68
C ASN A 152 5.26 3.42 12.64
N LYS A 153 4.87 2.17 12.91
CA LYS A 153 5.64 1.24 13.75
C LYS A 153 6.69 0.49 12.93
N SER A 154 7.82 0.17 13.54
CA SER A 154 8.97 -0.51 12.90
C SER A 154 8.68 -1.93 12.38
N HIS A 155 7.48 -2.46 12.56
CA HIS A 155 7.12 -3.84 12.21
C HIS A 155 7.05 -4.13 10.71
N ILE A 156 6.88 -3.09 9.89
CA ILE A 156 6.74 -3.18 8.42
C ILE A 156 7.82 -2.33 7.70
N ARG A 157 8.54 -1.46 8.42
CA ARG A 157 9.57 -0.58 7.85
C ARG A 157 10.71 -1.37 7.19
N PRO A 158 11.21 -0.94 6.01
CA PRO A 158 12.37 -1.59 5.36
C PRO A 158 13.62 -1.49 6.23
N ARG A 159 14.54 -2.45 6.07
CA ARG A 159 15.78 -2.59 6.86
C ARG A 159 16.92 -1.65 6.43
N SER A 160 16.80 -0.94 5.30
CA SER A 160 17.85 -0.08 4.76
C SER A 160 17.30 1.22 4.16
N ASP A 161 18.22 2.18 4.02
CA ASP A 161 18.33 3.54 3.47
C ASP A 161 17.33 4.07 2.42
N PHE A 162 16.26 3.35 2.09
CA PHE A 162 15.10 3.83 1.32
C PHE A 162 14.21 4.84 2.10
N ASN A 163 14.82 5.60 3.02
CA ASN A 163 14.16 6.52 3.96
C ASN A 163 13.51 7.76 3.30
N GLY A 164 13.58 7.91 1.97
CA GLY A 164 12.87 9.01 1.29
C GLY A 164 11.44 8.62 0.91
N SER A 165 11.27 7.40 0.39
CA SER A 165 9.99 6.98 -0.21
C SER A 165 8.99 6.46 0.81
N TRP A 166 9.48 5.80 1.86
CA TRP A 166 8.63 5.30 2.95
C TRP A 166 8.07 6.44 3.79
N GLU A 167 8.92 7.39 4.17
CA GLU A 167 8.57 8.60 4.92
C GLU A 167 7.56 9.45 4.14
N LEU A 168 7.77 9.64 2.82
CA LEU A 168 6.77 10.27 1.97
C LEU A 168 5.45 9.48 1.97
N SER A 169 5.49 8.16 1.86
CA SER A 169 4.28 7.33 1.85
C SER A 169 3.50 7.45 3.17
N ILE A 170 4.19 7.54 4.30
CA ILE A 170 3.57 7.80 5.61
C ILE A 170 2.94 9.20 5.65
N ALA A 171 3.69 10.24 5.24
CA ALA A 171 3.18 11.61 5.23
C ALA A 171 1.95 11.74 4.32
N ARG A 172 1.96 11.05 3.18
CA ARG A 172 0.82 10.95 2.27
C ARG A 172 -0.39 10.28 2.90
N LEU A 173 -0.22 9.21 3.68
CA LEU A 173 -1.37 8.61 4.37
C LEU A 173 -2.10 9.62 5.26
N ALA A 174 -1.39 10.57 5.89
CA ALA A 174 -2.03 11.61 6.70
C ALA A 174 -2.87 12.57 5.85
N LEU A 175 -2.38 12.98 4.68
CA LEU A 175 -3.09 13.88 3.76
C LEU A 175 -4.43 13.32 3.22
N TYR A 176 -4.55 11.99 3.15
CA TYR A 176 -5.68 11.30 2.54
C TYR A 176 -6.58 10.57 3.55
N HIS A 177 -6.41 10.81 4.85
CA HIS A 177 -7.29 10.23 5.86
C HIS A 177 -8.76 10.65 5.62
N PRO A 178 -9.73 9.71 5.58
CA PRO A 178 -11.08 9.98 5.09
C PRO A 178 -11.86 11.01 5.93
N THR A 179 -11.61 11.06 7.24
CA THR A 179 -12.33 11.95 8.17
C THR A 179 -11.46 12.98 8.88
N ASN A 180 -10.15 12.85 8.79
CA ASN A 180 -9.20 13.66 9.56
C ASN A 180 -7.89 13.87 8.78
N PRO A 181 -7.97 14.46 7.57
CA PRO A 181 -6.80 14.70 6.76
C PRO A 181 -5.88 15.72 7.45
N ASP A 182 -4.59 15.40 7.51
CA ASP A 182 -3.59 16.16 8.27
C ASP A 182 -2.39 16.53 7.38
N PRO A 183 -2.14 17.84 7.15
CA PRO A 183 -0.99 18.32 6.37
C PRO A 183 0.33 18.33 7.14
N ASP A 184 0.33 18.27 8.47
CA ASP A 184 1.53 18.51 9.29
C ASP A 184 2.65 17.50 9.03
N PRO A 185 2.40 16.18 8.91
CA PRO A 185 3.45 15.22 8.58
C PRO A 185 4.16 15.50 7.25
N THR A 186 3.47 16.11 6.28
CA THR A 186 4.09 16.50 5.00
C THR A 186 4.94 17.75 5.15
N ILE A 187 4.49 18.73 5.93
CA ILE A 187 5.28 19.93 6.25
C ILE A 187 6.56 19.54 6.97
N GLU A 188 6.47 18.70 8.00
CA GLU A 188 7.60 18.23 8.79
C GLU A 188 8.62 17.49 7.92
N LEU A 189 8.15 16.57 7.07
CA LEU A 189 8.99 15.86 6.11
C LEU A 189 9.73 16.83 5.18
N MET A 190 9.04 17.83 4.63
CA MET A 190 9.68 18.79 3.73
C MET A 190 10.71 19.67 4.44
N ARG A 191 10.43 20.10 5.67
CA ARG A 191 11.39 20.87 6.48
C ARG A 191 12.65 20.05 6.76
N ASP A 192 12.48 18.79 7.12
CA ASP A 192 13.58 17.85 7.38
C ASP A 192 14.41 17.56 6.12
N LEU A 193 13.77 17.34 4.97
CA LEU A 193 14.47 17.15 3.70
C LEU A 193 15.26 18.39 3.27
N LEU A 194 14.67 19.58 3.37
CA LEU A 194 15.35 20.84 3.05
C LEU A 194 16.48 21.14 4.04
N ALA A 195 16.34 20.77 5.31
CA ALA A 195 17.43 20.91 6.29
C ALA A 195 18.62 19.99 5.97
N ARG A 196 18.37 18.78 5.45
CA ARG A 196 19.42 17.81 5.10
C ARG A 196 20.08 18.07 3.76
N HIS A 197 19.31 18.52 2.76
CA HIS A 197 19.74 18.61 1.37
C HIS A 197 19.81 20.04 0.83
N GLY A 198 19.36 21.03 1.61
CA GLY A 198 19.23 22.42 1.17
C GLY A 198 18.08 22.63 0.19
N SER A 199 18.01 23.84 -0.38
CA SER A 199 17.03 24.20 -1.42
C SER A 199 17.24 23.48 -2.76
N GLY A 200 18.34 22.75 -2.92
CA GLY A 200 18.65 21.93 -4.09
C GLY A 200 18.19 20.47 -3.97
N PHE A 201 17.31 20.15 -3.01
CA PHE A 201 16.71 18.82 -2.92
C PHE A 201 15.99 18.47 -4.22
N ASP A 202 16.43 17.38 -4.87
CA ASP A 202 15.78 16.84 -6.06
C ASP A 202 15.34 15.39 -5.78
N PRO A 203 14.04 15.11 -5.70
CA PRO A 203 13.56 13.73 -5.61
C PRO A 203 14.02 12.91 -6.81
N VAL A 204 14.36 11.65 -6.56
CA VAL A 204 14.63 10.69 -7.64
C VAL A 204 13.48 10.67 -8.67
N PRO A 205 13.74 10.49 -9.98
CA PRO A 205 12.75 10.76 -11.03
C PRO A 205 11.36 10.12 -10.83
N HIS A 206 11.31 8.86 -10.39
CA HIS A 206 10.05 8.14 -10.15
C HIS A 206 9.26 8.64 -8.92
N MET A 207 9.88 9.46 -8.07
CA MET A 207 9.28 10.05 -6.88
C MET A 207 8.81 11.49 -7.09
N ARG A 208 9.24 12.18 -8.17
CA ARG A 208 8.87 13.58 -8.41
C ARG A 208 7.35 13.77 -8.47
N ASP A 209 6.65 12.94 -9.22
CA ASP A 209 5.19 12.98 -9.34
C ASP A 209 4.47 12.74 -8.00
N PRO A 210 4.80 11.67 -7.24
CA PRO A 210 4.29 11.50 -5.88
C PRO A 210 4.51 12.71 -4.96
N TYR A 211 5.72 13.30 -4.96
CA TYR A 211 5.99 14.50 -4.17
C TYR A 211 5.11 15.67 -4.60
N LYS A 212 5.05 15.97 -5.91
CA LYS A 212 4.25 17.08 -6.44
C LYS A 212 2.77 16.96 -6.06
N ARG A 213 2.17 15.76 -6.23
CA ARG A 213 0.78 15.51 -5.81
C ARG A 213 0.57 15.67 -4.30
N SER A 214 1.59 15.34 -3.51
CA SER A 214 1.54 15.49 -2.05
C SER A 214 1.59 16.96 -1.64
N LEU A 215 2.46 17.76 -2.25
CA LEU A 215 2.53 19.20 -2.01
C LEU A 215 1.24 19.90 -2.44
N GLN A 216 0.69 19.54 -3.60
CA GLN A 216 -0.60 20.07 -4.05
C GLN A 216 -1.72 19.77 -3.05
N ARG A 217 -1.84 18.50 -2.62
CA ARG A 217 -2.86 18.11 -1.64
C ARG A 217 -2.65 18.79 -0.28
N CYS A 218 -1.40 18.94 0.15
CA CYS A 218 -1.04 19.66 1.37
C CYS A 218 -1.49 21.12 1.29
N HIS A 219 -1.21 21.80 0.18
CA HIS A 219 -1.66 23.17 -0.07
C HIS A 219 -3.19 23.30 -0.01
N GLU A 220 -3.94 22.42 -0.66
CA GLU A 220 -5.41 22.40 -0.62
C GLU A 220 -5.95 22.28 0.82
N LEU A 221 -5.37 21.37 1.61
CA LEU A 221 -5.76 21.17 3.00
C LEU A 221 -5.44 22.40 3.86
N LEU A 222 -4.24 22.96 3.75
CA LEU A 222 -3.83 24.15 4.49
C LEU A 222 -4.74 25.35 4.20
N ARG A 223 -5.13 25.55 2.93
CA ARG A 223 -6.11 26.58 2.57
C ARG A 223 -7.49 26.31 3.18
N SER A 224 -7.96 25.07 3.13
CA SER A 224 -9.24 24.70 3.77
C SER A 224 -9.23 24.91 5.29
N GLN A 225 -8.05 24.78 5.91
CA GLN A 225 -7.81 24.98 7.34
C GLN A 225 -7.44 26.42 7.73
N LYS A 226 -7.42 27.38 6.77
CA LYS A 226 -7.03 28.79 6.99
C LYS A 226 -5.63 28.94 7.58
N ARG A 227 -4.68 28.17 7.04
CA ARG A 227 -3.24 28.24 7.36
C ARG A 227 -2.49 28.85 6.18
N GLU A 228 -2.76 30.11 5.88
CA GLU A 228 -2.25 30.78 4.67
C GLU A 228 -0.72 30.79 4.61
N GLN A 229 -0.04 31.07 5.72
CA GLN A 229 1.43 31.13 5.77
C GLN A 229 2.09 29.79 5.42
N ASP A 230 1.59 28.68 5.97
CA ASP A 230 2.10 27.35 5.64
C ASP A 230 1.78 26.97 4.19
N SER A 231 0.61 27.38 3.69
CA SER A 231 0.18 27.17 2.31
C SER A 231 1.09 27.91 1.31
N GLU A 232 1.46 29.15 1.60
CA GLU A 232 2.42 29.95 0.83
C GLU A 232 3.81 29.31 0.86
N TRP A 233 4.25 28.86 2.04
CA TRP A 233 5.52 28.16 2.18
C TRP A 233 5.58 26.87 1.35
N ILE A 234 4.55 26.03 1.38
CA ILE A 234 4.47 24.82 0.53
C ILE A 234 4.53 25.17 -0.96
N THR A 235 3.91 26.28 -1.38
CA THR A 235 3.94 26.74 -2.77
C THR A 235 5.36 27.16 -3.18
N GLN A 236 6.07 27.84 -2.28
CA GLN A 236 7.47 28.20 -2.49
C GLN A 236 8.36 26.95 -2.58
N VAL A 237 8.12 25.95 -1.71
CA VAL A 237 8.83 24.66 -1.77
C VAL A 237 8.60 23.94 -3.10
N ASP A 238 7.36 23.87 -3.60
CA ASP A 238 7.06 23.26 -4.91
C ASP A 238 7.82 23.97 -6.04
N LYS A 239 7.87 25.31 -6.00
CA LYS A 239 8.61 26.12 -6.97
C LYS A 239 10.11 25.89 -6.90
N ASP A 240 10.69 25.83 -5.69
CA ASP A 240 12.12 25.65 -5.50
C ASP A 240 12.58 24.23 -5.91
N VAL A 241 11.78 23.21 -5.62
CA VAL A 241 12.11 21.80 -5.91
C VAL A 241 11.81 21.42 -7.36
N PHE A 242 10.69 21.88 -7.93
CA PHE A 242 10.22 21.41 -9.25
C PHE A 242 10.28 22.46 -10.36
N GLY A 243 10.58 23.72 -10.04
CA GLY A 243 10.63 24.81 -11.03
C GLY A 243 9.26 25.21 -11.61
N SER A 244 8.17 24.61 -11.12
CA SER A 244 6.79 24.95 -11.47
C SER A 244 6.10 25.60 -10.27
N SER A 245 5.32 26.66 -10.49
CA SER A 245 4.26 27.02 -9.54
C SER A 245 3.21 25.91 -9.61
N LEU A 246 2.67 25.46 -8.47
CA LEU A 246 1.45 24.66 -8.45
C LEU A 246 0.43 25.32 -9.40
N ASP A 247 -0.03 24.59 -10.42
CA ASP A 247 -1.04 25.10 -11.34
C ASP A 247 -2.37 25.18 -10.58
N ILE A 248 -2.67 26.37 -10.07
CA ILE A 248 -3.94 26.70 -9.41
C ILE A 248 -5.04 26.76 -10.48
N SER A 249 -5.37 25.62 -11.08
CA SER A 249 -6.60 25.48 -11.84
C SER A 249 -7.71 25.15 -10.85
N THR A 250 -8.45 26.19 -10.47
CA THR A 250 -9.72 26.08 -9.76
C THR A 250 -10.74 25.39 -10.65
N ASN A 251 -10.70 24.06 -10.72
CA ASN A 251 -11.83 23.28 -11.23
C ASN A 251 -12.92 23.24 -10.15
N VAL A 252 -13.62 24.37 -9.99
CA VAL A 252 -14.97 24.37 -9.43
C VAL A 252 -15.88 23.74 -10.47
N SER A 253 -15.90 22.40 -10.50
CA SER A 253 -17.00 21.68 -11.14
C SER A 253 -18.21 21.77 -10.21
N SER A 254 -18.98 22.83 -10.40
CA SER A 254 -20.41 22.82 -10.15
C SER A 254 -21.05 21.85 -11.16
N ASN A 255 -21.81 20.85 -10.67
CA ASN A 255 -22.89 20.09 -11.32
C ASN A 255 -22.98 18.68 -10.69
N GLY A 256 -24.10 18.21 -10.16
CA GLY A 256 -25.45 18.76 -10.09
C GLY A 256 -26.27 17.95 -9.07
N GLY A 257 -27.17 18.63 -8.37
CA GLY A 257 -28.14 17.99 -7.50
C GLY A 257 -29.14 17.14 -8.30
N PRO A 258 -29.81 16.17 -7.65
CA PRO A 258 -30.73 15.28 -8.32
C PRO A 258 -32.01 16.01 -8.73
N HIS A 259 -32.30 15.99 -10.04
CA HIS A 259 -33.65 16.24 -10.54
C HIS A 259 -34.55 15.07 -10.12
N ARG A 260 -35.59 15.40 -9.35
CA ARG A 260 -36.79 14.58 -9.20
C ARG A 260 -37.53 14.51 -10.54
N VAL A 261 -37.86 13.30 -10.98
CA VAL A 261 -39.18 12.94 -11.52
C VAL A 261 -39.56 11.61 -10.89
#